data_AF-A0A0G1EHK8-F1
#
_entry.id   AF-A0A0G1EHK8-F1
#
_cell.length_a   1.000
_cell.length_b   1.000
_cell.length_c   1.000
_cell.angle_alpha   90.00
_cell.angle_beta   90.00
_cell.angle_gamma   90.00
#
_symmetry.space_group_name_H-M   'P 1'
#
loop_
_entity.id
_entity.type
_entity.pdbx_description
1 polymer ?
#
loop_
_entity_poly.entity_id
_entity_poly.type
_entity_poly.pdbx_seq_one_letter_code
_entity_poly.pdbx_strand_id
1 'polypeptide(L)' 'MITADVNTAKFDEIEEKVLEIKRVSKKTKGGNTIAFAVLVVVGNNNGRVGVGYGKAPDVATSINKAIRISQGFSETGT' A
#
# COMPACT_ATOMS: atom_id res chain seq x y z
N MET A 1 19.47 -37.86 14.77
CA MET A 1 19.52 -36.79 13.76
C MET A 1 18.08 -36.37 13.54
N ILE A 2 17.65 -35.30 14.21
CA ILE A 2 16.25 -34.87 14.26
C ILE A 2 16.07 -33.88 13.11
N THR A 3 15.40 -34.27 12.04
CA THR A 3 14.93 -33.31 11.04
C THR A 3 13.62 -32.77 11.59
N ALA A 4 13.68 -31.59 12.22
CA ALA A 4 12.49 -30.83 12.53
C ALA A 4 12.01 -30.19 11.23
N ASP A 5 10.89 -30.68 10.71
CA ASP A 5 10.09 -29.94 9.74
C ASP A 5 9.63 -28.65 10.43
N VAL A 6 10.42 -27.59 10.26
CA VAL A 6 10.06 -26.21 10.62
C VAL A 6 8.93 -25.76 9.71
N ASN A 7 7.73 -26.27 9.98
CA ASN A 7 6.49 -25.63 9.57
C ASN A 7 6.33 -24.39 10.46
N THR A 8 7.09 -23.34 10.11
CA THR A 8 6.97 -22.02 10.67
C THR A 8 5.53 -21.56 10.44
N ALA A 9 4.77 -21.53 11.53
CA ALA A 9 3.39 -21.08 11.58
C ALA A 9 3.21 -19.84 10.69
N LYS A 10 2.20 -19.89 9.81
CA LYS A 10 1.71 -18.78 8.98
C LYS A 10 1.90 -17.45 9.73
N PHE A 11 2.96 -16.73 9.40
CA PHE A 11 2.95 -15.29 9.57
C PHE A 11 1.76 -14.83 8.75
N ASP A 12 0.83 -14.08 9.34
CA ASP A 12 -0.28 -13.45 8.64
C ASP A 12 0.24 -12.94 7.29
N GLU A 13 -0.09 -13.64 6.19
CA GLU A 13 0.42 -13.31 4.86
C GLU A 13 -0.23 -11.98 4.48
N ILE A 14 0.47 -10.89 4.78
CA ILE A 14 0.03 -9.56 4.42
C ILE A 14 0.23 -9.43 2.92
N GLU A 15 -0.88 -9.41 2.18
CA GLU A 15 -0.91 -9.17 0.75
C GLU A 15 -1.07 -7.67 0.49
N GLU A 16 -0.32 -7.16 -0.48
CA GLU A 16 -0.41 -5.78 -0.93
C GLU A 16 -0.98 -5.73 -2.35
N LYS A 17 -2.02 -4.94 -2.55
CA LYS A 17 -2.68 -4.79 -3.85
C LYS A 17 -2.84 -3.32 -4.23
N VAL A 18 -2.28 -2.96 -5.38
CA VAL A 18 -2.51 -1.64 -5.98
C VAL A 18 -3.86 -1.67 -6.67
N LEU A 19 -4.78 -0.81 -6.22
CA LEU A 19 -6.10 -0.68 -6.81
C LEU A 19 -6.10 0.26 -8.01
N GLU A 20 -5.44 1.40 -7.87
CA GLU A 20 -5.50 2.45 -8.88
C GLU A 20 -4.22 3.29 -8.90
N ILE A 21 -3.80 3.65 -10.11
CA ILE A 21 -2.74 4.63 -10.37
C ILE A 21 -3.32 5.72 -11.28
N LYS A 22 -3.27 6.97 -10.83
CA LYS A 22 -3.73 8.14 -11.56
C LYS A 22 -2.59 9.13 -11.76
N ARG A 23 -2.36 9.56 -13.00
CA ARG A 23 -1.54 10.75 -13.26
C ARG A 23 -2.40 11.99 -13.02
N VAL A 24 -2.00 12.81 -12.05
CA VAL A 24 -2.67 14.07 -11.70
C VAL A 24 -1.79 15.25 -12.05
N SER A 25 -2.38 16.39 -12.37
CA SER A 25 -1.65 17.62 -12.71
C SER A 25 -2.19 18.81 -11.93
N LYS A 26 -1.31 19.61 -11.31
CA LYS A 26 -1.62 20.87 -10.64
C LYS A 26 -1.21 22.03 -11.54
N LYS A 27 -2.17 22.91 -11.86
CA LYS A 27 -1.87 24.15 -12.60
C LYS A 27 -1.11 25.12 -11.70
N THR A 28 -0.05 25.71 -12.22
CA THR A 28 0.72 26.79 -11.57
C THR A 28 0.85 27.97 -12.53
N LYS A 29 1.38 29.09 -12.04
CA LYS A 29 1.62 30.29 -12.86
C LYS A 29 2.63 30.03 -14.01
N GLY A 30 3.53 29.06 -13.84
CA GLY A 30 4.57 28.71 -14.82
C GLY A 30 4.31 27.45 -15.64
N GLY A 31 3.17 26.77 -15.46
CA GLY A 31 2.87 25.53 -16.20
C GLY A 31 2.02 24.54 -15.43
N ASN A 32 2.16 23.26 -15.73
CA ASN A 32 1.47 22.17 -15.02
C ASN A 32 2.51 21.32 -14.30
N THR A 33 2.42 21.21 -12.97
CA THR A 33 3.20 20.27 -12.19
C THR A 33 2.49 18.93 -12.16
N ILE A 34 3.16 17.87 -12.59
CA ILE A 34 2.60 16.51 -12.62
C ILE A 34 2.95 15.74 -11.35
N ALA A 35 2.09 14.82 -10.96
CA ALA A 35 2.33 13.86 -9.91
C ALA A 35 1.53 12.58 -10.18
N PHE A 36 1.86 11.50 -9.50
CA PHE A 36 1.11 10.27 -9.51
C PHE A 36 0.40 10.11 -8.17
N ALA A 37 -0.87 9.77 -8.22
CA ALA A 37 -1.69 9.40 -7.09
C ALA A 37 -1.93 7.89 -7.16
N VAL A 38 -1.76 7.19 -6.05
CA VAL A 38 -1.87 5.73 -5.96
C VAL A 38 -2.75 5.37 -4.78
N LEU A 39 -3.66 4.42 -5.00
CA LEU A 39 -4.47 3.79 -3.97
C LEU A 39 -4.03 2.33 -3.80
N VAL A 40 -3.67 1.95 -2.58
CA VAL A 40 -3.19 0.61 -2.21
C VAL A 40 -4.04 0.06 -1.07
N VAL A 41 -4.27 -1.25 -1.09
CA VAL A 41 -4.84 -2.01 0.02
C VAL A 41 -3.80 -3.01 0.50
N VAL A 42 -3.66 -3.13 1.81
CA VAL A 42 -2.74 -4.07 2.47
C VAL A 42 -3.51 -4.85 3.51
N GLY A 43 -3.47 -6.18 3.51
CA GLY A 43 -4.24 -6.97 4.45
C GLY A 43 -3.94 -8.46 4.43
N ASN A 44 -4.35 -9.17 5.48
CA ASN A 44 -4.04 -10.60 5.67
C ASN A 44 -5.20 -11.55 5.29
N ASN A 45 -6.18 -11.08 4.50
CA ASN A 45 -7.41 -11.79 4.14
C ASN A 45 -8.22 -12.36 5.34
N ASN A 46 -7.86 -11.99 6.57
CA ASN A 46 -8.41 -12.50 7.83
C ASN A 46 -9.07 -11.35 8.61
N GLY A 47 -9.72 -10.42 7.90
CA GLY A 47 -10.45 -9.29 8.47
C GLY A 47 -9.61 -8.08 8.86
N ARG A 48 -8.27 -8.14 8.77
CA ARG A 48 -7.40 -6.96 8.93
C ARG A 48 -7.02 -6.41 7.57
N VAL A 49 -7.50 -5.20 7.29
CA VAL A 49 -7.20 -4.46 6.06
C VAL A 49 -6.83 -3.01 6.39
N GLY A 50 -5.82 -2.50 5.69
CA GLY A 50 -5.41 -1.12 5.72
C GLY A 50 -5.47 -0.54 4.31
N VAL A 51 -6.00 0.68 4.19
CA VAL A 51 -6.05 1.41 2.92
C VAL A 51 -5.06 2.55 2.97
N GLY A 52 -4.25 2.68 1.92
CA GLY A 52 -3.19 3.66 1.82
C GLY A 52 -3.35 4.50 0.57
N TYR A 53 -3.26 5.82 0.74
CA TYR A 53 -3.23 6.77 -0.37
C TYR A 53 -1.88 7.48 -0.43
N GLY A 54 -1.22 7.38 -1.59
CA GLY A 54 0.10 7.95 -1.83
C GLY A 54 0.07 8.94 -2.98
N LYS A 55 0.77 10.06 -2.84
CA LYS A 55 1.01 11.00 -3.93
C LYS A 55 2.46 11.50 -3.93
N ALA A 56 3.13 11.33 -5.06
CA ALA A 56 4.51 11.78 -5.26
C ALA A 56 4.79 12.08 -6.75
N PRO A 57 5.95 12.68 -7.10
CA PRO A 57 6.31 12.96 -8.49
C PRO A 57 6.53 11.71 -9.35
N ASP A 58 6.84 10.57 -8.72
CA ASP A 58 7.10 9.29 -9.39
C ASP A 58 6.19 8.18 -8.85
N VAL A 59 5.97 7.14 -9.65
CA VAL A 59 5.08 6.02 -9.34
C VAL A 59 5.62 5.19 -8.18
N ALA A 60 6.92 4.82 -8.22
CA ALA A 60 7.51 3.97 -7.18
C ALA A 60 7.47 4.65 -5.80
N THR A 61 7.82 5.94 -5.76
CA THR A 61 7.76 6.74 -4.53
C THR A 61 6.32 6.93 -4.03
N SER A 62 5.35 7.02 -4.93
CA SER A 62 3.93 7.08 -4.57
C SER A 62 3.42 5.78 -3.96
N ILE A 63 3.82 4.63 -4.51
CA ILE A 63 3.49 3.30 -4.00
C ILE A 63 4.09 3.09 -2.61
N ASN A 64 5.39 3.34 -2.43
CA ASN A 64 6.06 3.19 -1.14
C ASN A 64 5.42 4.06 -0.05
N LYS A 65 5.00 5.27 -0.42
CA LYS A 65 4.30 6.17 0.49
C LYS A 65 2.89 5.66 0.85
N ALA A 66 2.16 5.10 -0.12
CA ALA A 66 0.85 4.50 0.12
C ALA A 66 0.96 3.28 1.05
N ILE A 67 1.90 2.36 0.79
CA ILE A 67 2.15 1.16 1.60
C ILE A 67 2.49 1.53 3.05
N ARG A 68 3.38 2.51 3.24
CA ARG A 68 3.74 2.98 4.58
C ARG A 68 2.55 3.54 5.36
N ILE A 69 1.59 4.17 4.67
CA ILE A 69 0.38 4.70 5.30
C ILE A 69 -0.61 3.57 5.64
N SER A 70 -0.77 2.57 4.76
CA SER A 70 -1.69 1.44 4.98
C SER A 70 -1.25 0.46 6.05
N GLN A 71 0.05 0.37 6.33
CA GLN A 71 0.60 -0.49 7.39
C GLN A 71 0.16 -0.06 8.81
N GLY A 72 -0.40 1.16 8.98
CA GLY A 72 -1.12 1.55 10.18
C GLY A 72 -2.54 0.95 10.15
N PHE A 73 -2.66 -0.32 10.55
CA PHE A 73 -3.90 -1.08 10.48
C PHE A 73 -5.07 -0.37 11.18
N SER A 74 -6.15 -0.11 10.43
CA SER A 74 -7.47 0.24 10.97
C SER A 74 -8.28 -1.05 11.10
N GLU A 75 -8.68 -1.42 12.30
CA GLU A 75 -9.72 -2.44 12.47
C GLU A 75 -11.00 -1.92 11.80
N THR A 76 -11.47 -2.62 10.77
CA THR A 76 -12.78 -2.35 10.19
C THR A 76 -13.83 -2.57 11.28
N GLY A 77 -14.32 -1.48 11.86
CA GLY A 77 -15.44 -1.50 12.78
C GLY A 77 -16.69 -1.96 12.05
N THR A 78 -17.10 -3.20 12.31
CA THR A 78 -18.49 -3.66 12.23
C THR A 78 -18.69 -4.71 13.31
#